data_AF-A0A0Q5CAM7-F1
#
_entry.id   AF-A0A0Q5CAM7-F1
#
_cell.length_a   1.000
_cell.length_b   1.000
_cell.length_c   1.000
_cell.angle_alpha   90.00
_cell.angle_beta   90.00
_cell.angle_gamma   90.00
#
_symmetry.space_group_name_H-M   'P 1'
#
loop_
_entity.id
_entity.type
_entity.pdbx_description
1 polymer ?
#
loop_
_entity_poly.entity_id
_entity_poly.type
_entity_poly.pdbx_seq_one_letter_code
_entity_poly.pdbx_strand_id
1 'polypeptide(L)'
;MLTGLSLALNASMHTPSAHAAAPGLAVQAATGRSSVLSGPRIALLIVPQATNAGSRAATAHADEEAYRKRLREIGFDVWTFGPADRPELERGLREAAARLPEGAQVAVIALGPSVGGEDDVFLMPQGAAGDLTQRPAFIESEGVRLGDLLRRLSRRQPRDLVAVVDECQPVAGGRCDFDAAAGSSGASVIGGQRLGRRAPGAVPLAGRASLRDILLGAMAQEGQNFLQSYEFLQRGLGGSDLEPRASGALTTAFSFLPQGFFAGMTTPCNKVDPNAEPAALSSIALDPLIRECEAVTAAYPYARAFADRLQAGREQRAFQKAVASCDDRLSASSYGSAYPAGRFRGIVENHVVECDRLRDRQQSEAQRQRDADAQRQREADERRRWEEQARLERERADRFRLEQESQREREREALRQREAEAQRQREAEAQRLREEAQRQRSTARSASGWTLNYATNLLEIKALADDHFDAQKQSYSTVWQSRLHGEQVAIYVQVSPNERCGDARQYMSEQIAPRRTQVSRSQEITTAPGRSGYILEGRGTARGQGAFDDRNYLDFVSIRRDDRSTITHIGGRFPSEHSETYRAELLKMMNSMQLPNSDMFTNRCR
;
A
#
# COMPACT_ATOMS: atom_id res chain seq x y z
N MET A 1 -17.25 -29.29 38.50
CA MET A 1 -16.81 -27.89 38.61
C MET A 1 -16.61 -27.34 37.21
N LEU A 2 -17.53 -26.49 36.75
CA LEU A 2 -17.32 -25.36 35.83
C LEU A 2 -18.71 -24.81 35.49
N THR A 3 -19.03 -23.70 36.15
CA THR A 3 -20.25 -22.91 36.04
C THR A 3 -20.22 -22.09 34.76
N GLY A 4 -21.19 -22.32 33.86
CA GLY A 4 -21.49 -21.44 32.74
C GLY A 4 -22.58 -20.44 33.12
N LEU A 5 -22.20 -19.19 33.39
CA LEU A 5 -23.14 -18.07 33.51
C LEU A 5 -23.58 -17.63 32.09
N SER A 6 -24.85 -17.87 31.76
CA SER A 6 -25.55 -17.16 30.68
C SER A 6 -26.14 -15.88 31.23
N LEU A 7 -25.59 -14.73 30.82
CA LEU A 7 -26.18 -13.41 31.03
C LEU A 7 -27.16 -13.13 29.88
N ALA A 8 -28.44 -13.40 30.11
CA ALA A 8 -29.52 -12.90 29.28
C ALA A 8 -29.78 -11.43 29.65
N LEU A 9 -29.41 -10.51 28.76
CA LEU A 9 -29.87 -9.12 28.83
C LEU A 9 -31.35 -9.07 28.44
N ASN A 10 -32.23 -9.03 29.44
CA ASN A 10 -33.61 -8.60 29.26
C ASN A 10 -33.65 -7.09 29.02
N ALA A 11 -33.56 -6.68 27.76
CA ALA A 11 -33.96 -5.35 27.34
C ALA A 11 -35.49 -5.24 27.45
N SER A 12 -35.97 -4.79 28.60
CA SER A 12 -37.37 -4.41 28.77
C SER A 12 -37.65 -3.15 27.95
N MET A 13 -38.10 -3.33 26.71
CA MET A 13 -38.74 -2.28 25.93
C MET A 13 -40.02 -1.85 26.64
N HIS A 14 -39.92 -0.86 27.51
CA HIS A 14 -41.06 -0.11 27.98
C HIS A 14 -41.58 0.69 26.79
N THR A 15 -42.70 0.26 26.20
CA THR A 15 -43.53 1.14 25.39
C THR A 15 -43.92 2.33 26.27
N PRO A 16 -43.57 3.58 25.92
CA PRO A 16 -44.08 4.72 26.66
C PRO A 16 -45.58 4.81 26.37
N SER A 17 -46.41 4.34 27.30
CA SER A 17 -47.84 4.62 27.26
C SER A 17 -48.03 6.14 27.12
N ALA A 18 -48.76 6.58 26.10
CA ALA A 18 -49.17 7.96 25.94
C ALA A 18 -49.89 8.42 27.20
N HIS A 19 -49.21 9.19 28.06
CA HIS A 19 -49.82 9.76 29.26
C HIS A 19 -50.47 11.07 28.85
N ALA A 20 -51.77 11.05 28.53
CA ALA A 20 -52.60 12.25 28.56
C ALA A 20 -52.42 12.98 29.91
N ALA A 21 -52.73 14.27 29.99
CA ALA A 21 -52.62 15.02 31.24
C ALA A 21 -53.41 14.31 32.36
N ALA A 22 -52.69 13.72 33.31
CA ALA A 22 -53.29 13.05 34.46
C ALA A 22 -53.59 14.09 35.56
N PRO A 23 -54.59 13.85 36.42
CA PRO A 23 -54.86 14.74 37.56
C PRO A 23 -53.61 15.00 38.40
N GLY A 24 -53.41 16.26 38.78
CA GLY A 24 -52.26 16.71 39.56
C GLY A 24 -51.07 17.22 38.72
N LEU A 25 -49.90 17.28 39.37
CA LEU A 25 -48.64 17.77 38.78
C LEU A 25 -47.80 16.59 38.29
N ALA A 26 -47.53 16.55 36.98
CA ALA A 26 -46.55 15.65 36.37
C ALA A 26 -45.32 16.43 35.91
N VAL A 27 -44.13 16.02 36.33
CA VAL A 27 -42.86 16.63 35.92
C VAL A 27 -42.12 15.68 34.99
N GLN A 28 -41.75 16.16 33.80
CA GLN A 28 -40.97 15.40 32.84
C GLN A 28 -39.72 16.19 32.44
N ALA A 29 -38.56 15.55 32.55
CA ALA A 29 -37.30 16.17 32.20
C ALA A 29 -37.14 16.36 30.68
N ALA A 30 -36.40 17.41 30.30
CA ALA A 30 -35.96 17.65 28.94
C ALA A 30 -35.26 16.41 28.34
N THR A 31 -35.57 16.10 27.08
CA THR A 31 -34.88 15.06 26.30
C THR A 31 -33.77 15.65 25.45
N GLY A 32 -33.97 16.85 24.90
CA GLY A 32 -32.94 17.62 24.22
C GLY A 32 -32.03 18.33 25.21
N ARG A 33 -30.71 18.14 25.09
CA ARG A 33 -29.70 18.88 25.85
C ARG A 33 -28.72 19.52 24.89
N SER A 34 -28.54 20.82 25.01
CA SER A 34 -27.63 21.62 24.17
C SER A 34 -26.72 22.47 25.05
N SER A 35 -25.44 22.54 24.70
CA SER A 35 -24.45 23.35 25.40
C SER A 35 -24.68 24.86 25.29
N VAL A 36 -25.50 25.29 24.31
CA VAL A 36 -25.88 26.72 24.13
C VAL A 36 -26.79 27.21 25.26
N LEU A 37 -27.46 26.29 25.97
CA LEU A 37 -28.35 26.65 27.06
C LEU A 37 -27.55 26.94 28.34
N SER A 38 -27.64 28.16 28.84
CA SER A 38 -26.89 28.63 30.02
C SER A 38 -27.65 28.51 31.35
N GLY A 39 -28.82 27.87 31.39
CA GLY A 39 -29.66 27.79 32.58
C GLY A 39 -30.91 26.92 32.40
N PRO A 40 -31.68 26.66 33.49
CA PRO A 40 -32.87 25.82 33.43
C PRO A 40 -33.97 26.48 32.61
N ARG A 41 -34.68 25.66 31.83
CA ARG A 41 -35.84 26.08 31.03
C ARG A 41 -37.02 25.24 31.46
N ILE A 42 -38.09 25.88 31.89
CA ILE A 42 -39.25 25.21 32.48
C ILE A 42 -40.50 25.63 31.72
N ALA A 43 -41.28 24.65 31.28
CA ALA A 43 -42.57 24.89 30.65
C ALA A 43 -43.70 24.41 31.56
N LEU A 44 -44.63 25.30 31.92
CA LEU A 44 -45.83 24.97 32.67
C LEU A 44 -46.95 24.74 31.65
N LEU A 45 -47.35 23.48 31.48
CA LEU A 45 -48.40 23.09 30.54
C LEU A 45 -49.69 22.83 31.33
N ILE A 46 -50.69 23.68 31.15
CA ILE A 46 -51.91 23.69 31.96
C ILE A 46 -53.06 23.15 31.12
N VAL A 47 -53.63 22.02 31.52
CA VAL A 47 -54.83 21.40 30.93
C VAL A 47 -55.89 21.27 32.01
N PRO A 48 -56.72 22.30 32.19
CA PRO A 48 -57.53 22.44 33.38
C PRO A 48 -58.77 21.52 33.37
N GLN A 49 -59.19 21.01 32.21
CA GLN A 49 -60.39 20.16 32.06
C GLN A 49 -60.07 18.71 31.69
N ALA A 50 -60.92 17.78 32.15
CA ALA A 50 -60.80 16.36 31.82
C ALA A 50 -61.18 16.07 30.36
N THR A 51 -60.58 15.04 29.75
CA THR A 51 -60.77 14.68 28.33
C THR A 51 -62.24 14.45 27.97
N ASN A 52 -63.06 14.02 28.93
CA ASN A 52 -64.49 13.75 28.77
C ASN A 52 -65.40 14.97 28.98
N ALA A 53 -64.85 16.15 29.32
CA ALA A 53 -65.64 17.36 29.57
C ALA A 53 -66.25 17.98 28.29
N GLY A 54 -65.74 17.61 27.11
CA GLY A 54 -66.25 18.06 25.82
C GLY A 54 -65.21 17.95 24.70
N SER A 55 -65.61 18.26 23.47
CA SER A 55 -64.71 18.18 22.31
C SER A 55 -63.48 19.09 22.43
N ARG A 56 -63.64 20.30 22.98
CA ARG A 56 -62.50 21.21 23.21
C ARG A 56 -61.52 20.68 24.26
N ALA A 57 -62.02 20.04 25.31
CA ALA A 57 -61.15 19.41 26.30
C ALA A 57 -60.40 18.22 25.67
N ALA A 58 -61.06 17.41 24.85
CA ALA A 58 -60.38 16.34 24.10
C ALA A 58 -59.26 16.88 23.18
N THR A 59 -59.51 17.98 22.47
CA THR A 59 -58.47 18.68 21.68
C THR A 59 -57.33 19.17 22.57
N ALA A 60 -57.62 19.81 23.70
CA ALA A 60 -56.59 20.31 24.62
C ALA A 60 -55.66 19.19 25.12
N HIS A 61 -56.20 18.00 25.41
CA HIS A 61 -55.40 16.83 25.78
C HIS A 61 -54.53 16.31 24.63
N ALA A 62 -55.05 16.29 23.40
CA ALA A 62 -54.25 15.90 22.23
C ALA A 62 -53.14 16.93 21.93
N ASP A 63 -53.42 18.21 22.16
CA ASP A 63 -52.45 19.28 21.96
C ASP A 63 -51.38 19.29 23.03
N GLU A 64 -51.77 18.98 24.26
CA GLU A 64 -50.87 18.82 25.39
C GLU A 64 -49.76 17.81 25.09
N GLU A 65 -50.11 16.63 24.59
CA GLU A 65 -49.12 15.61 24.25
C GLU A 65 -48.11 16.13 23.20
N ALA A 66 -48.62 16.84 22.18
CA ALA A 66 -47.79 17.40 21.12
C ALA A 66 -46.86 18.52 21.62
N TYR A 67 -47.37 19.44 22.45
CA TYR A 67 -46.56 20.49 23.08
C TYR A 67 -45.54 19.91 24.04
N ARG A 68 -45.95 18.97 24.91
CA ARG A 68 -45.07 18.32 25.88
C ARG A 68 -43.90 17.66 25.16
N LYS A 69 -44.18 16.89 24.11
CA LYS A 69 -43.16 16.27 23.27
C LYS A 69 -42.19 17.31 22.70
N ARG A 70 -42.71 18.34 22.02
CA ARG A 70 -41.89 19.39 21.40
C ARG A 70 -41.04 20.15 22.40
N LEU A 71 -41.60 20.55 23.53
CA LEU A 71 -40.92 21.33 24.56
C LEU A 71 -39.76 20.52 25.19
N ARG A 72 -39.98 19.23 25.46
CA ARG A 72 -38.92 18.34 25.94
C ARG A 72 -37.79 18.18 24.92
N GLU A 73 -38.15 18.03 23.64
CA GLU A 73 -37.20 17.94 22.52
C GLU A 73 -36.33 19.19 22.37
N ILE A 74 -36.87 20.38 22.68
CA ILE A 74 -36.15 21.66 22.60
C ILE A 74 -35.58 22.14 23.95
N GLY A 75 -35.50 21.24 24.94
CA GLY A 75 -34.72 21.46 26.15
C GLY A 75 -35.47 22.07 27.34
N PHE A 76 -36.81 21.99 27.38
CA PHE A 76 -37.59 22.35 28.57
C PHE A 76 -37.86 21.15 29.46
N ASP A 77 -37.74 21.35 30.77
CA ASP A 77 -38.42 20.52 31.76
C ASP A 77 -39.90 20.90 31.75
N VAL A 78 -40.78 19.94 31.49
CA VAL A 78 -42.21 20.20 31.33
C VAL A 78 -42.97 19.79 32.58
N TRP A 79 -43.66 20.75 33.17
CA TRP A 79 -44.52 20.60 34.34
C TRP A 79 -45.96 20.67 33.86
N THR A 80 -46.62 19.52 33.81
CA THR A 80 -48.01 19.42 33.34
C THR A 80 -48.94 19.47 34.55
N PHE A 81 -49.94 20.35 34.47
CA PHE A 81 -51.03 20.47 35.44
C PHE A 81 -52.28 19.95 34.75
N GLY A 82 -52.68 18.73 35.10
CA GLY A 82 -53.80 18.09 34.47
C GLY A 82 -55.14 18.49 35.06
N PRO A 83 -56.21 17.79 34.64
CA PRO A 83 -57.57 18.11 35.01
C PRO A 83 -57.71 18.20 36.52
N ALA A 84 -58.17 19.35 36.99
CA ALA A 84 -58.30 19.65 38.40
C ALA A 84 -59.41 20.66 38.60
N ASP A 85 -60.09 20.58 39.73
CA ASP A 85 -61.00 21.63 40.16
C ASP A 85 -60.22 22.93 40.50
N ARG A 86 -60.95 24.01 40.76
CA ARG A 86 -60.31 25.31 41.02
C ARG A 86 -59.32 25.25 42.20
N PRO A 87 -59.69 24.75 43.40
CA PRO A 87 -58.77 24.73 44.54
C PRO A 87 -57.52 23.88 44.32
N GLU A 88 -57.66 22.71 43.68
CA GLU A 88 -56.52 21.83 43.38
C GLU A 88 -55.58 22.45 42.34
N LEU A 89 -56.14 23.04 41.27
CA LEU A 89 -55.35 23.71 40.24
C LEU A 89 -54.58 24.91 40.82
N GLU A 90 -55.23 25.77 41.61
CA GLU A 90 -54.56 26.90 42.26
C GLU A 90 -53.47 26.45 43.23
N ARG A 91 -53.71 25.36 43.99
CA ARG A 91 -52.71 24.79 44.90
C ARG A 91 -51.51 24.28 44.14
N GLY A 92 -51.72 23.48 43.09
CA GLY A 92 -50.65 22.93 42.26
C GLY A 92 -49.81 24.02 41.59
N LEU A 93 -50.47 25.03 41.01
CA LEU A 93 -49.79 26.17 40.39
C LEU A 93 -48.98 26.99 41.41
N ARG A 94 -49.49 27.16 42.64
CA ARG A 94 -48.77 27.85 43.72
C ARG A 94 -47.54 27.07 44.18
N GLU A 95 -47.67 25.76 44.35
CA GLU A 95 -46.55 24.89 44.71
C GLU A 95 -45.48 24.87 43.62
N ALA A 96 -45.89 24.84 42.35
CA ALA A 96 -44.98 24.94 41.23
C ALA A 96 -44.24 26.27 41.20
N ALA A 97 -44.95 27.39 41.34
CA ALA A 97 -44.31 28.70 41.42
C ALA A 97 -43.28 28.77 42.57
N ALA A 98 -43.56 28.14 43.71
CA ALA A 98 -42.61 28.08 44.83
C ALA A 98 -41.35 27.24 44.51
N ARG A 99 -41.46 26.21 43.67
CA ARG A 99 -40.34 25.33 43.26
C ARG A 99 -39.51 25.88 42.10
N LEU A 100 -39.93 26.99 41.50
CA LEU A 100 -39.23 27.55 40.34
C LEU A 100 -37.83 28.05 40.75
N PRO A 101 -36.76 27.61 40.06
CA PRO A 101 -35.40 28.11 40.24
C PRO A 101 -35.29 29.58 39.82
N GLU A 102 -34.44 30.34 40.51
CA GLU A 102 -34.11 31.71 40.12
C GLU A 102 -33.36 31.71 38.78
N GLY A 103 -33.63 32.72 37.94
CA GLY A 103 -33.00 32.85 36.62
C GLY A 103 -33.45 31.83 35.58
N ALA A 104 -34.46 30.99 35.87
CA ALA A 104 -35.02 30.07 34.88
C ALA A 104 -35.71 30.82 33.73
N GLN A 105 -35.67 30.24 32.52
CA GLN A 105 -36.59 30.66 31.46
C GLN A 105 -37.91 29.91 31.61
N VAL A 106 -39.02 30.65 31.60
CA VAL A 106 -40.34 30.08 31.89
C VAL A 106 -41.31 30.34 30.75
N ALA A 107 -41.93 29.27 30.26
CA ALA A 107 -43.04 29.33 29.32
C ALA A 107 -44.30 28.75 29.98
N VAL A 108 -45.36 29.54 30.10
CA VAL A 108 -46.67 29.06 30.51
C VAL A 108 -47.50 28.80 29.25
N ILE A 109 -48.09 27.61 29.12
CA ILE A 109 -48.96 27.28 28.00
C ILE A 109 -50.28 26.76 28.58
N ALA A 110 -51.31 27.57 28.44
CA ALA A 110 -52.66 27.23 28.86
C ALA A 110 -53.43 26.65 27.67
N LEU A 111 -53.85 25.40 27.81
CA LEU A 111 -54.58 24.64 26.80
C LEU A 111 -56.03 24.44 27.25
N GLY A 112 -56.95 24.48 26.32
CA GLY A 112 -58.39 24.35 26.61
C GLY A 112 -59.06 25.69 26.94
N PRO A 113 -60.28 25.67 27.48
CA PRO A 113 -61.12 26.86 27.55
C PRO A 113 -60.56 27.88 28.53
N SER A 114 -60.29 29.07 28.00
CA SER A 114 -60.05 30.28 28.79
C SER A 114 -61.11 31.32 28.45
N VAL A 115 -61.46 32.17 29.40
CA VAL A 115 -62.45 33.25 29.22
C VAL A 115 -61.80 34.59 29.50
N GLY A 116 -62.01 35.56 28.61
CA GLY A 116 -61.60 36.95 28.84
C GLY A 116 -62.58 37.63 29.79
N GLY A 117 -62.12 38.08 30.95
CA GLY A 117 -62.90 38.93 31.86
C GLY A 117 -62.66 40.42 31.60
N GLU A 118 -63.09 41.27 32.53
CA GLU A 118 -62.93 42.72 32.43
C GLU A 118 -61.45 43.14 32.43
N ASP A 119 -60.66 42.56 33.35
CA ASP A 119 -59.26 42.94 33.59
C ASP A 119 -58.28 41.73 33.64
N ASP A 120 -58.66 40.55 33.13
CA ASP A 120 -57.75 39.40 33.10
C ASP A 120 -58.23 38.31 32.13
N VAL A 121 -57.38 37.31 31.92
CA VAL A 121 -57.74 36.05 31.29
C VAL A 121 -57.88 34.98 32.38
N PHE A 122 -59.00 34.27 32.37
CA PHE A 122 -59.31 33.25 33.37
C PHE A 122 -59.23 31.86 32.74
N LEU A 123 -58.43 30.98 33.36
CA LEU A 123 -58.35 29.56 33.01
C LEU A 123 -59.54 28.84 33.63
N MET A 124 -60.28 28.05 32.85
CA MET A 124 -61.49 27.38 33.33
C MET A 124 -61.18 25.95 33.85
N PRO A 125 -61.20 25.72 35.17
CA PRO A 125 -60.94 24.41 35.78
C PRO A 125 -62.03 23.39 35.47
N GLN A 126 -61.77 22.14 35.82
CA GLN A 126 -62.76 21.09 35.79
C GLN A 126 -63.93 21.43 36.72
N GLY A 127 -65.16 21.24 36.21
CA GLY A 127 -66.38 21.56 36.96
C GLY A 127 -66.88 23.00 36.78
N ALA A 128 -66.10 23.89 36.14
CA ALA A 128 -66.56 25.22 35.78
C ALA A 128 -67.77 25.15 34.82
N ALA A 129 -68.74 26.04 35.01
CA ALA A 129 -69.96 26.05 34.21
C ALA A 129 -69.68 26.35 32.73
N GLY A 130 -70.35 25.65 31.80
CA GLY A 130 -70.13 25.80 30.36
C GLY A 130 -70.64 27.12 29.76
N ASP A 131 -71.48 27.86 30.48
CA ASP A 131 -72.16 29.09 30.05
C ASP A 131 -71.54 30.38 30.63
N LEU A 132 -70.33 30.30 31.21
CA LEU A 132 -69.66 31.45 31.88
C LEU A 132 -69.47 32.68 30.98
N THR A 133 -69.37 32.49 29.66
CA THR A 133 -69.30 33.60 28.68
C THR A 133 -70.57 34.46 28.62
N GLN A 134 -71.71 33.92 29.06
CA GLN A 134 -72.99 34.61 29.19
C GLN A 134 -73.22 35.15 30.61
N ARG A 135 -72.40 34.72 31.59
CA ARG A 135 -72.58 35.01 33.02
C ARG A 135 -71.27 35.57 33.62
N PRO A 136 -70.84 36.79 33.21
CA PRO A 136 -69.54 37.32 33.58
C PRO A 136 -69.29 37.42 35.09
N ALA A 137 -70.34 37.63 35.89
CA ALA A 137 -70.26 37.71 37.34
C ALA A 137 -69.69 36.46 38.04
N PHE A 138 -69.74 35.29 37.39
CA PHE A 138 -69.25 34.03 37.97
C PHE A 138 -67.83 33.66 37.50
N ILE A 139 -67.25 34.40 36.55
CA ILE A 139 -65.92 34.08 36.01
C ILE A 139 -64.86 34.17 37.10
N GLU A 140 -64.95 35.16 37.98
CA GLU A 140 -63.97 35.34 39.05
C GLU A 140 -64.08 34.29 40.17
N SER A 141 -65.29 33.76 40.40
CA SER A 141 -65.55 32.71 41.39
C SER A 141 -65.26 31.29 40.88
N GLU A 142 -65.29 31.08 39.56
CA GLU A 142 -65.08 29.77 38.95
C GLU A 142 -63.70 29.62 38.30
N GLY A 143 -63.12 30.71 37.79
CA GLY A 143 -61.87 30.70 37.03
C GLY A 143 -60.62 30.95 37.88
N VAL A 144 -59.48 30.51 37.34
CA VAL A 144 -58.15 30.85 37.86
C VAL A 144 -57.58 32.02 37.05
N ARG A 145 -57.29 33.14 37.71
CA ARG A 145 -56.70 34.34 37.09
C ARG A 145 -55.29 34.05 36.57
N LEU A 146 -55.05 34.24 35.27
CA LEU A 146 -53.73 34.08 34.66
C LEU A 146 -52.75 35.12 35.20
N GLY A 147 -53.16 36.38 35.36
CA GLY A 147 -52.31 37.44 35.90
C GLY A 147 -51.78 37.14 37.31
N ASP A 148 -52.57 36.48 38.16
CA ASP A 148 -52.11 36.03 39.48
C ASP A 148 -51.01 34.98 39.41
N LEU A 149 -51.13 34.03 38.48
CA LEU A 149 -50.10 33.03 38.22
C LEU A 149 -48.81 33.71 37.73
N LEU A 150 -48.89 34.56 36.72
CA LEU A 150 -47.72 35.23 36.14
C LEU A 150 -47.02 36.12 37.17
N ARG A 151 -47.76 36.86 37.99
CA ARG A 151 -47.18 37.65 39.11
C ARG A 151 -46.47 36.76 40.12
N ARG A 152 -46.99 35.58 40.45
CA ARG A 152 -46.31 34.63 41.37
C ARG A 152 -45.02 34.09 40.76
N LEU A 153 -45.03 33.72 39.48
CA LEU A 153 -43.84 33.25 38.78
C LEU A 153 -42.77 34.35 38.69
N SER A 154 -43.17 35.58 38.38
CA SER A 154 -42.29 36.75 38.30
C SER A 154 -41.54 37.04 39.61
N ARG A 155 -42.16 36.80 40.78
CA ARG A 155 -41.50 36.95 42.10
C ARG A 155 -40.30 36.03 42.30
N ARG A 156 -40.16 34.97 41.49
CA ARG A 156 -39.00 34.08 41.49
C ARG A 156 -37.87 34.55 40.57
N GLN A 157 -38.01 35.74 39.99
CA GLN A 157 -37.04 36.37 39.10
C GLN A 157 -36.62 35.43 37.96
N PRO A 158 -37.57 34.92 37.16
CA PRO A 158 -37.21 34.20 35.95
C PRO A 158 -36.44 35.14 35.02
N ARG A 159 -35.48 34.59 34.26
CA ARG A 159 -34.73 35.37 33.27
C ARG A 159 -35.67 35.90 32.18
N ASP A 160 -36.59 35.04 31.77
CA ASP A 160 -37.62 35.32 30.79
C ASP A 160 -38.92 34.64 31.23
N LEU A 161 -40.04 35.34 31.10
CA LEU A 161 -41.37 34.80 31.40
C LEU A 161 -42.30 35.09 30.23
N VAL A 162 -42.78 34.02 29.58
CA VAL A 162 -43.75 34.13 28.50
C VAL A 162 -44.97 33.27 28.78
N ALA A 163 -46.12 33.65 28.23
CA ALA A 163 -47.34 32.87 28.31
C ALA A 163 -48.03 32.75 26.95
N VAL A 164 -48.55 31.57 26.65
CA VAL A 164 -49.36 31.28 25.48
C VAL A 164 -50.72 30.76 25.92
N VAL A 165 -51.77 31.44 25.50
CA VAL A 165 -53.16 31.00 25.71
C VAL A 165 -53.69 30.45 24.39
N ASP A 166 -53.88 29.13 24.34
CA ASP A 166 -54.26 28.42 23.11
C ASP A 166 -55.61 28.91 22.58
N GLU A 167 -56.60 29.05 23.46
CA GLU A 167 -57.88 29.59 23.11
C GLU A 167 -58.45 30.44 24.24
N CYS A 168 -58.84 31.66 23.93
CA CYS A 168 -59.59 32.53 24.80
C CYS A 168 -60.91 32.96 24.16
N GLN A 169 -62.00 32.74 24.87
CA GLN A 169 -63.34 33.16 24.46
C GLN A 169 -63.70 34.46 25.19
N PRO A 170 -64.00 35.56 24.47
CA PRO A 170 -64.42 36.78 25.12
C PRO A 170 -65.82 36.63 25.74
N VAL A 171 -66.08 37.29 26.87
CA VAL A 171 -67.44 37.54 27.34
C VAL A 171 -68.24 38.36 26.33
N ALA A 172 -69.56 38.34 26.42
CA ALA A 172 -70.43 39.13 25.54
C ALA A 172 -70.02 40.62 25.51
N GLY A 173 -69.58 41.10 24.34
CA GLY A 173 -69.12 42.48 24.16
C GLY A 173 -67.70 42.78 24.65
N GLY A 174 -67.00 41.81 25.22
CA GLY A 174 -65.62 41.94 25.73
C GLY A 174 -64.55 41.46 24.75
N ARG A 175 -63.32 41.42 25.25
CA ARG A 175 -62.13 40.91 24.56
C ARG A 175 -61.27 40.11 25.54
N CYS A 176 -60.34 39.32 25.03
CA CYS A 176 -59.32 38.70 25.86
C CYS A 176 -58.19 39.69 26.12
N ASP A 177 -58.16 40.27 27.32
CA ASP A 177 -57.20 41.32 27.67
C ASP A 177 -55.87 40.73 28.15
N PHE A 178 -54.99 40.44 27.19
CA PHE A 178 -53.65 39.90 27.45
C PHE A 178 -52.70 40.94 28.07
N ASP A 179 -52.98 42.24 27.90
CA ASP A 179 -52.25 43.30 28.57
C ASP A 179 -52.50 43.27 30.08
N ALA A 180 -53.76 43.13 30.47
CA ALA A 180 -54.15 43.03 31.87
C ALA A 180 -53.61 41.75 32.52
N ALA A 181 -53.65 40.61 31.80
CA ALA A 181 -53.04 39.36 32.26
C ALA A 181 -51.50 39.47 32.42
N ALA A 182 -50.81 40.16 31.51
CA ALA A 182 -49.39 40.45 31.66
C ALA A 182 -49.14 41.36 32.88
N GLY A 183 -49.91 42.44 33.00
CA GLY A 183 -49.90 43.38 34.12
C GLY A 183 -48.48 43.80 34.53
N SER A 184 -48.24 43.81 35.84
CA SER A 184 -46.92 44.12 36.42
C SER A 184 -45.96 42.92 36.51
N SER A 185 -46.34 41.75 35.97
CA SER A 185 -45.48 40.56 36.04
C SER A 185 -44.26 40.64 35.13
N GLY A 186 -44.26 41.53 34.14
CA GLY A 186 -43.24 41.59 33.09
C GLY A 186 -43.31 40.44 32.10
N ALA A 187 -44.35 39.60 32.17
CA ALA A 187 -44.56 38.50 31.23
C ALA A 187 -44.99 39.03 29.85
N SER A 188 -44.53 38.37 28.79
CA SER A 188 -45.08 38.56 27.45
C SER A 188 -46.14 37.50 27.18
N VAL A 189 -47.35 37.92 26.82
CA VAL A 189 -48.48 37.02 26.64
C VAL A 189 -48.96 37.07 25.20
N ILE A 190 -49.17 35.91 24.59
CA ILE A 190 -49.79 35.77 23.27
C ILE A 190 -50.93 34.75 23.34
N GLY A 191 -51.88 34.82 22.43
CA GLY A 191 -52.94 33.82 22.37
C GLY A 191 -53.90 33.97 21.21
N GLY A 192 -54.81 33.01 21.09
CA GLY A 192 -55.87 33.00 20.09
C GLY A 192 -57.18 33.43 20.72
N GLN A 193 -57.75 34.54 20.28
CA GLN A 193 -59.10 34.95 20.66
C GLN A 193 -60.11 34.35 19.68
N ARG A 194 -61.08 33.58 20.17
CA ARG A 194 -62.14 33.04 19.30
C ARG A 194 -63.09 34.16 18.89
N LEU A 195 -63.27 34.32 17.58
CA LEU A 195 -64.25 35.26 17.04
C LEU A 195 -65.66 34.73 17.29
N GLY A 196 -66.53 35.59 17.82
CA GLY A 196 -67.94 35.27 18.00
C GLY A 196 -68.65 34.99 16.67
N ARG A 197 -69.91 34.54 16.76
CA ARG A 197 -70.77 34.27 15.59
C ARG A 197 -70.81 35.52 14.69
N ARG A 198 -70.27 35.42 13.47
CA ARG A 198 -70.26 36.53 12.50
C ARG A 198 -71.66 36.86 12.00
N ALA A 199 -71.82 38.10 11.53
CA ALA A 199 -73.02 38.54 10.84
C ALA A 199 -73.36 37.60 9.66
N PRO A 200 -74.66 37.33 9.41
CA PRO A 200 -75.08 36.49 8.31
C PRO A 200 -74.59 37.08 6.97
N GLY A 201 -73.89 36.28 6.15
CA GLY A 201 -73.34 36.66 4.85
C GLY A 201 -71.82 36.84 4.77
N ALA A 202 -71.10 36.76 5.89
CA ALA A 202 -69.63 36.76 5.87
C ALA A 202 -69.05 35.45 5.32
N VAL A 203 -67.91 35.53 4.61
CA VAL A 203 -67.16 34.35 4.15
C VAL A 203 -66.86 33.42 5.33
N PRO A 204 -67.11 32.10 5.21
CA PRO A 204 -66.80 31.15 6.27
C PRO A 204 -65.32 31.20 6.61
N LEU A 205 -65.01 31.35 7.89
CA LEU A 205 -63.65 31.22 8.39
C LEU A 205 -63.26 29.75 8.43
N ALA A 206 -61.97 29.46 8.25
CA ALA A 206 -61.44 28.14 8.54
C ALA A 206 -61.56 27.89 10.05
N GLY A 207 -62.42 26.93 10.43
CA GLY A 207 -62.59 26.55 11.83
C GLY A 207 -61.32 25.87 12.34
N ARG A 208 -60.62 26.49 13.30
CA ARG A 208 -59.49 25.90 13.99
C ARG A 208 -59.88 25.50 15.41
N ALA A 209 -59.47 24.29 15.76
CA ALA A 209 -59.70 23.76 17.09
C ALA A 209 -58.76 24.40 18.11
N SER A 210 -57.53 24.77 17.71
CA SER A 210 -56.48 25.32 18.57
C SER A 210 -55.35 26.00 17.80
N LEU A 211 -54.36 26.57 18.51
CA LEU A 211 -53.13 27.11 17.93
C LEU A 211 -52.06 26.06 17.63
N ARG A 212 -52.27 24.80 18.04
CA ARG A 212 -51.26 23.73 18.05
C ARG A 212 -50.35 23.76 16.84
N ASP A 213 -50.90 23.55 15.65
CA ASP A 213 -50.08 23.28 14.47
C ASP A 213 -49.21 24.48 14.08
N ILE A 214 -49.71 25.71 14.29
CA ILE A 214 -48.97 26.93 13.96
C ILE A 214 -47.94 27.23 15.03
N LEU A 215 -48.28 27.08 16.32
CA LEU A 215 -47.34 27.34 17.40
C LEU A 215 -46.21 26.30 17.42
N LEU A 216 -46.50 25.03 17.15
CA LEU A 216 -45.46 24.01 16.95
C LEU A 216 -44.54 24.34 15.77
N GLY A 217 -45.10 24.94 14.71
CA GLY A 217 -44.33 25.47 13.58
C GLY A 217 -43.40 26.63 13.96
N ALA A 218 -43.84 27.52 14.85
CA ALA A 218 -43.01 28.60 15.40
C ALA A 218 -41.93 28.06 16.35
N MET A 219 -42.27 27.12 17.24
CA MET A 219 -41.31 26.44 18.13
C MET A 219 -40.25 25.63 17.36
N ALA A 220 -40.50 25.32 16.09
CA ALA A 220 -39.57 24.63 15.22
C ALA A 220 -38.51 25.55 14.59
N GLN A 221 -38.70 26.87 14.64
CA GLN A 221 -37.76 27.82 14.03
C GLN A 221 -36.65 28.19 15.01
N GLU A 222 -35.42 27.83 14.64
CA GLU A 222 -34.23 28.10 15.45
C GLU A 222 -33.88 29.60 15.43
N GLY A 223 -33.65 30.18 16.61
CA GLY A 223 -33.35 31.60 16.78
C GLY A 223 -34.56 32.54 16.71
N GLN A 224 -35.77 32.02 16.43
CA GLN A 224 -36.97 32.85 16.41
C GLN A 224 -37.34 33.29 17.84
N ASN A 225 -37.38 34.61 18.07
CA ASN A 225 -37.78 35.15 19.37
C ASN A 225 -39.32 35.16 19.54
N PHE A 226 -39.79 35.53 20.72
CA PHE A 226 -41.21 35.46 21.07
C PHE A 226 -42.08 36.45 20.26
N LEU A 227 -41.57 37.67 20.02
CA LEU A 227 -42.20 38.62 19.10
C LEU A 227 -42.36 38.04 17.68
N GLN A 228 -41.28 37.48 17.13
CA GLN A 228 -41.34 36.85 15.80
C GLN A 228 -42.27 35.63 15.80
N SER A 229 -42.35 34.88 16.91
CA SER A 229 -43.28 33.76 17.06
C SER A 229 -44.74 34.23 16.97
N TYR A 230 -45.05 35.41 17.53
CA TYR A 230 -46.35 36.06 17.36
C TYR A 230 -46.62 36.46 15.90
N GLU A 231 -45.65 37.06 15.20
CA GLU A 231 -45.79 37.38 13.77
C GLU A 231 -46.00 36.12 12.90
N PHE A 232 -45.41 34.99 13.29
CA PHE A 232 -45.64 33.70 12.66
C PHE A 232 -47.08 33.21 12.89
N LEU A 233 -47.58 33.32 14.12
CA LEU A 233 -48.99 33.04 14.45
C LEU A 233 -49.93 33.93 13.64
N GLN A 234 -49.65 35.23 13.55
CA GLN A 234 -50.47 36.17 12.79
C GLN A 234 -50.62 35.77 11.33
N ARG A 235 -49.53 35.37 10.69
CA ARG A 235 -49.56 34.87 9.30
C ARG A 235 -50.28 33.53 9.19
N GLY A 236 -50.05 32.60 10.12
CA GLY A 236 -50.65 31.26 10.08
C GLY A 236 -52.16 31.24 10.36
N LEU A 237 -52.68 32.22 11.10
CA LEU A 237 -54.09 32.37 11.46
C LEU A 237 -54.89 33.25 10.49
N GLY A 238 -54.29 33.74 9.41
CA GLY A 238 -55.02 34.51 8.40
C GLY A 238 -56.26 33.74 7.89
N GLY A 239 -57.45 34.32 8.07
CA GLY A 239 -58.72 33.70 7.65
C GLY A 239 -59.25 32.60 8.58
N SER A 240 -58.69 32.46 9.79
CA SER A 240 -59.16 31.55 10.86
C SER A 240 -60.24 32.18 11.73
N ASP A 241 -61.02 31.35 12.45
CA ASP A 241 -61.93 31.76 13.53
C ASP A 241 -61.23 32.08 14.86
N LEU A 242 -59.90 31.91 14.91
CA LEU A 242 -59.01 32.37 15.97
C LEU A 242 -58.25 33.62 15.51
N GLU A 243 -58.44 34.74 16.20
CA GLU A 243 -57.69 35.98 16.00
C GLU A 243 -56.45 35.99 16.90
N PRO A 244 -55.23 36.17 16.34
CA PRO A 244 -54.01 36.33 17.12
C PRO A 244 -54.07 37.61 17.95
N ARG A 245 -53.74 37.52 19.24
CA ARG A 245 -53.63 38.66 20.15
C ARG A 245 -52.37 38.53 21.00
N ALA A 246 -51.89 39.66 21.49
CA ALA A 246 -50.69 39.76 22.31
C ALA A 246 -50.84 40.88 23.34
N SER A 247 -50.07 40.80 24.42
CA SER A 247 -49.74 41.94 25.27
C SER A 247 -48.86 42.94 24.51
N GLY A 248 -48.93 44.22 24.86
CA GLY A 248 -48.33 45.36 24.16
C GLY A 248 -46.80 45.35 24.12
N ALA A 249 -46.14 44.65 25.04
CA ALA A 249 -44.69 44.43 25.02
C ALA A 249 -44.37 42.93 24.94
N LEU A 250 -43.89 42.50 23.77
CA LEU A 250 -43.37 41.14 23.57
C LEU A 250 -41.85 41.15 23.67
N THR A 251 -41.30 40.23 24.47
CA THR A 251 -39.86 40.05 24.64
C THR A 251 -39.20 39.56 23.34
N THR A 252 -38.01 40.09 23.08
CA THR A 252 -37.11 39.60 22.03
C THR A 252 -35.99 38.72 22.59
N ALA A 253 -35.90 38.58 23.93
CA ALA A 253 -34.89 37.78 24.61
C ALA A 253 -35.27 36.30 24.73
N PHE A 254 -36.57 35.99 24.79
CA PHE A 254 -37.05 34.62 24.81
C PHE A 254 -37.16 34.06 23.38
N SER A 255 -36.61 32.87 23.16
CA SER A 255 -36.85 32.02 22.00
C SER A 255 -37.24 30.63 22.48
N PHE A 256 -38.25 30.00 21.89
CA PHE A 256 -38.56 28.59 22.23
C PHE A 256 -37.40 27.67 21.87
N LEU A 257 -36.80 27.90 20.70
CA LEU A 257 -35.64 27.17 20.21
C LEU A 257 -34.49 28.17 19.96
N PRO A 258 -33.54 28.32 20.90
CA PRO A 258 -32.44 29.28 20.75
C PRO A 258 -31.57 29.00 19.54
N GLN A 259 -30.94 30.05 19.00
CA GLN A 259 -30.04 29.90 17.86
C GLN A 259 -28.86 28.98 18.20
N GLY A 260 -28.56 28.03 17.32
CA GLY A 260 -27.47 27.07 17.51
C GLY A 260 -27.80 25.92 18.49
N PHE A 261 -29.05 25.81 18.96
CA PHE A 261 -29.49 24.72 19.82
C PHE A 261 -29.08 23.36 19.26
N PHE A 262 -29.40 23.06 17.99
CA PHE A 262 -29.11 21.76 17.40
C PHE A 262 -27.62 21.53 17.20
N ALA A 263 -26.87 22.58 16.84
CA ALA A 263 -25.42 22.51 16.72
C ALA A 263 -24.74 22.24 18.07
N GLY A 264 -25.30 22.75 19.18
CA GLY A 264 -24.81 22.52 20.53
C GLY A 264 -25.24 21.19 21.16
N MET A 265 -26.08 20.39 20.50
CA MET A 265 -26.44 19.06 21.00
C MET A 265 -25.25 18.10 20.89
N THR A 266 -25.04 17.28 21.91
CA THR A 266 -24.01 16.24 21.89
C THR A 266 -24.50 15.03 21.10
N THR A 267 -24.40 15.10 19.76
CA THR A 267 -24.77 14.00 18.85
C THR A 267 -23.58 13.60 17.97
N PRO A 268 -23.45 12.32 17.57
CA PRO A 268 -22.46 11.93 16.58
C PRO A 268 -22.66 12.64 15.23
N CYS A 269 -23.90 12.96 14.87
CA CYS A 269 -24.18 13.71 13.63
C CYS A 269 -23.49 15.08 13.60
N ASN A 270 -23.40 15.77 14.75
CA ASN A 270 -22.68 17.04 14.84
C ASN A 270 -21.16 16.94 14.64
N LYS A 271 -20.59 15.73 14.55
CA LYS A 271 -19.20 15.50 14.16
C LYS A 271 -18.99 15.53 12.66
N VAL A 272 -20.06 15.47 11.85
CA VAL A 272 -19.97 15.71 10.42
C VAL A 272 -19.80 17.20 10.23
N ASP A 273 -18.59 17.62 9.88
CA ASP A 273 -18.29 19.00 9.51
C ASP A 273 -18.74 19.21 8.05
N PRO A 274 -19.78 20.02 7.79
CA PRO A 274 -20.20 20.31 6.42
C PRO A 274 -19.08 20.88 5.59
N ASN A 275 -18.13 21.61 6.19
CA ASN A 275 -17.04 22.32 5.53
C ASN A 275 -15.70 21.57 5.56
N ALA A 276 -15.72 20.26 5.87
CA ALA A 276 -14.50 19.46 5.91
C ALA A 276 -13.68 19.55 4.62
N GLU A 277 -12.37 19.81 4.80
CA GLU A 277 -11.39 19.83 3.73
C GLU A 277 -11.16 18.41 3.15
N PRO A 278 -10.87 18.28 1.84
CA PRO A 278 -10.69 16.97 1.19
C PRO A 278 -9.65 16.08 1.89
N ALA A 279 -8.55 16.66 2.38
CA ALA A 279 -7.48 15.94 3.06
C ALA A 279 -7.96 15.30 4.38
N ALA A 280 -8.84 15.97 5.12
CA ALA A 280 -9.38 15.48 6.38
C ALA A 280 -10.36 14.32 6.17
N LEU A 281 -11.00 14.25 5.00
CA LEU A 281 -11.96 13.20 4.69
C LEU A 281 -11.30 11.84 4.48
N SER A 282 -10.02 11.75 4.13
CA SER A 282 -9.39 10.46 3.82
C SER A 282 -9.35 9.49 5.01
N SER A 283 -9.33 9.99 6.24
CA SER A 283 -9.14 9.20 7.47
C SER A 283 -10.41 9.02 8.31
N ILE A 284 -11.51 9.68 7.97
CA ILE A 284 -12.74 9.69 8.77
C ILE A 284 -13.71 8.60 8.29
N ALA A 285 -14.15 7.74 9.22
CA ALA A 285 -15.23 6.79 8.97
C ALA A 285 -16.60 7.51 8.96
N LEU A 286 -17.07 7.92 7.78
CA LEU A 286 -18.33 8.66 7.63
C LEU A 286 -19.59 7.79 7.72
N ASP A 287 -19.53 6.51 7.32
CA ASP A 287 -20.69 5.59 7.34
C ASP A 287 -21.41 5.51 8.71
N PRO A 288 -20.73 5.37 9.87
CA PRO A 288 -21.41 5.42 11.16
C PRO A 288 -22.01 6.80 11.46
N LEU A 289 -21.32 7.89 11.12
CA LEU A 289 -21.81 9.25 11.36
C LEU A 289 -23.05 9.58 10.51
N ILE A 290 -23.10 9.11 9.26
CA ILE A 290 -24.26 9.27 8.36
C ILE A 290 -25.47 8.55 8.93
N ARG A 291 -25.33 7.31 9.40
CA ARG A 291 -26.44 6.56 10.02
C ARG A 291 -26.99 7.27 11.26
N GLU A 292 -26.10 7.83 12.07
CA GLU A 292 -26.51 8.66 13.21
C GLU A 292 -27.23 9.94 12.76
N CYS A 293 -26.76 10.59 11.69
CA CYS A 293 -27.46 11.73 11.10
C CYS A 293 -28.85 11.35 10.55
N GLU A 294 -29.02 10.16 9.96
CA GLU A 294 -30.34 9.67 9.51
C GLU A 294 -31.30 9.48 10.69
N ALA A 295 -30.82 8.84 11.76
CA ALA A 295 -31.61 8.64 12.97
C ALA A 295 -32.02 9.97 13.63
N VAL A 296 -31.08 10.90 13.76
CA VAL A 296 -31.34 12.22 14.37
C VAL A 296 -32.23 13.08 13.46
N THR A 297 -32.05 13.04 12.14
CA THR A 297 -32.93 13.76 11.20
C THR A 297 -34.35 13.21 11.25
N ALA A 298 -34.53 11.89 11.40
CA ALA A 298 -35.84 11.29 11.58
C ALA A 298 -36.47 11.66 12.94
N ALA A 299 -35.66 11.77 14.00
CA ALA A 299 -36.13 12.20 15.32
C ALA A 299 -36.50 13.69 15.35
N TYR A 300 -35.76 14.54 14.62
CA TYR A 300 -35.94 16.00 14.57
C TYR A 300 -36.12 16.49 13.12
N PRO A 301 -37.26 16.18 12.47
CA PRO A 301 -37.45 16.48 11.03
C PRO A 301 -37.49 17.98 10.70
N TYR A 302 -37.63 18.82 11.73
CA TYR A 302 -37.64 20.28 11.62
C TYR A 302 -36.25 20.92 11.80
N ALA A 303 -35.27 20.16 12.28
CA ALA A 303 -33.90 20.62 12.47
C ALA A 303 -33.13 20.59 11.14
N ARG A 304 -33.26 21.66 10.35
CA ARG A 304 -32.55 21.78 9.05
C ARG A 304 -31.06 21.51 9.16
N ALA A 305 -30.43 21.94 10.25
CA ALA A 305 -29.02 21.74 10.51
C ALA A 305 -28.57 20.26 10.53
N PHE A 306 -29.44 19.30 10.88
CA PHE A 306 -29.14 17.87 10.78
C PHE A 306 -29.32 17.34 9.36
N ALA A 307 -30.34 17.81 8.64
CA ALA A 307 -30.55 17.47 7.23
C ALA A 307 -29.37 17.96 6.36
N ASP A 308 -28.90 19.19 6.61
CA ASP A 308 -27.74 19.76 5.91
C ASP A 308 -26.46 18.96 6.18
N ARG A 309 -26.24 18.52 7.43
CA ARG A 309 -25.12 17.64 7.80
C ARG A 309 -25.25 16.25 7.18
N LEU A 310 -26.45 15.69 7.13
CA LEU A 310 -26.71 14.41 6.48
C LEU A 310 -26.38 14.49 4.99
N GLN A 311 -26.84 15.55 4.31
CA GLN A 311 -26.54 15.78 2.90
C GLN A 311 -25.03 15.95 2.68
N ALA A 312 -24.37 16.78 3.49
CA ALA A 312 -22.92 16.96 3.43
C ALA A 312 -22.17 15.64 3.67
N GLY A 313 -22.55 14.86 4.68
CA GLY A 313 -21.94 13.55 4.96
C GLY A 313 -22.11 12.57 3.80
N ARG A 314 -23.29 12.51 3.18
CA ARG A 314 -23.55 11.67 1.98
C ARG A 314 -22.68 12.10 0.80
N GLU A 315 -22.53 13.39 0.57
CA GLU A 315 -21.63 13.91 -0.47
C GLU A 315 -20.17 13.57 -0.17
N GLN A 316 -19.69 13.84 1.05
CA GLN A 316 -18.33 13.54 1.49
C GLN A 316 -18.00 12.04 1.37
N ARG A 317 -18.97 11.18 1.68
CA ARG A 317 -18.81 9.73 1.51
C ARG A 317 -18.76 9.32 0.05
N ALA A 318 -19.59 9.92 -0.80
CA ALA A 318 -19.53 9.70 -2.24
C ALA A 318 -18.19 10.18 -2.83
N PHE A 319 -17.68 11.31 -2.35
CA PHE A 319 -16.34 11.81 -2.67
C PHE A 319 -15.26 10.80 -2.27
N GLN A 320 -15.26 10.30 -1.03
CA GLN A 320 -14.29 9.27 -0.59
C GLN A 320 -14.29 8.04 -1.50
N LYS A 321 -15.47 7.58 -1.96
CA LYS A 321 -15.56 6.45 -2.90
C LYS A 321 -14.98 6.81 -4.26
N ALA A 322 -15.31 7.99 -4.77
CA ALA A 322 -14.86 8.46 -6.08
C ALA A 322 -13.34 8.62 -6.19
N VAL A 323 -12.64 8.91 -5.07
CA VAL A 323 -11.18 9.11 -5.05
C VAL A 323 -10.41 7.95 -4.41
N ALA A 324 -11.08 6.86 -4.04
CA ALA A 324 -10.44 5.73 -3.36
C ALA A 324 -9.52 4.90 -4.27
N SER A 325 -9.82 4.84 -5.57
CA SER A 325 -9.05 4.05 -6.54
C SER A 325 -9.24 4.57 -7.97
N CYS A 326 -8.18 4.47 -8.77
CA CYS A 326 -8.22 4.73 -10.21
C CYS A 326 -8.94 3.65 -11.03
N ASP A 327 -9.27 2.51 -10.43
CA ASP A 327 -9.95 1.40 -11.12
C ASP A 327 -11.48 1.61 -11.17
N ASP A 328 -12.05 2.29 -10.17
CA ASP A 328 -13.50 2.46 -10.02
C ASP A 328 -14.01 3.77 -10.65
N ARG A 329 -14.01 3.81 -11.99
CA ARG A 329 -14.59 4.93 -12.76
C ARG A 329 -16.10 5.12 -12.52
N LEU A 330 -16.82 4.06 -12.14
CA LEU A 330 -18.25 4.13 -11.90
C LEU A 330 -18.55 4.99 -10.67
N SER A 331 -17.73 4.89 -9.61
CA SER A 331 -17.86 5.75 -8.42
C SER A 331 -17.67 7.24 -8.73
N ALA A 332 -16.68 7.60 -9.55
CA ALA A 332 -16.46 8.99 -9.95
C ALA A 332 -17.60 9.54 -10.82
N SER A 333 -18.07 8.75 -11.80
CA SER A 333 -19.25 9.12 -12.61
C SER A 333 -20.52 9.23 -11.76
N SER A 334 -20.70 8.33 -10.80
CA SER A 334 -21.85 8.34 -9.88
C SER A 334 -21.84 9.60 -9.03
N TYR A 335 -20.68 10.01 -8.51
CA TYR A 335 -20.54 11.27 -7.79
C TYR A 335 -20.98 12.46 -8.65
N GLY A 336 -20.47 12.58 -9.89
CA GLY A 336 -20.82 13.69 -10.79
C GLY A 336 -22.31 13.76 -11.14
N SER A 337 -22.98 12.60 -11.23
CA SER A 337 -24.42 12.52 -11.48
C SER A 337 -25.28 12.87 -10.26
N ALA A 338 -24.88 12.40 -9.06
CA ALA A 338 -25.62 12.62 -7.83
C ALA A 338 -25.42 14.04 -7.27
N TYR A 339 -24.25 14.63 -7.50
CA TYR A 339 -23.84 15.94 -6.98
C TYR A 339 -23.31 16.85 -8.10
N PRO A 340 -24.16 17.28 -9.05
CA PRO A 340 -23.73 18.11 -10.19
C PRO A 340 -23.21 19.48 -9.77
N ALA A 341 -23.68 20.01 -8.64
CA ALA A 341 -23.18 21.23 -8.00
C ALA A 341 -22.40 20.93 -6.71
N GLY A 342 -21.89 19.69 -6.57
CA GLY A 342 -21.14 19.25 -5.39
C GLY A 342 -19.84 20.02 -5.21
N ARG A 343 -19.46 20.26 -3.95
CA ARG A 343 -18.24 21.00 -3.60
C ARG A 343 -16.98 20.29 -4.11
N PHE A 344 -16.96 18.96 -4.09
CA PHE A 344 -15.78 18.18 -4.46
C PHE A 344 -15.71 17.84 -5.95
N ARG A 345 -16.65 18.34 -6.77
CA ARG A 345 -16.73 18.03 -8.20
C ARG A 345 -15.43 18.27 -8.94
N GLY A 346 -14.84 19.46 -8.81
CA GLY A 346 -13.58 19.77 -9.49
C GLY A 346 -12.42 18.86 -9.07
N ILE A 347 -12.41 18.38 -7.82
CA ILE A 347 -11.39 17.47 -7.31
C ILE A 347 -11.59 16.06 -7.88
N VAL A 348 -12.83 15.58 -7.93
CA VAL A 348 -13.16 14.28 -8.53
C VAL A 348 -12.84 14.27 -10.02
N GLU A 349 -13.20 15.32 -10.76
CA GLU A 349 -12.88 15.45 -12.19
C GLU A 349 -11.36 15.45 -12.42
N ASN A 350 -10.60 16.18 -11.60
CA ASN A 350 -9.14 16.18 -11.66
C ASN A 350 -8.54 14.80 -11.34
N HIS A 351 -9.08 14.09 -10.34
CA HIS A 351 -8.64 12.73 -9.99
C HIS A 351 -8.85 11.76 -11.15
N VAL A 352 -10.00 11.84 -11.85
CA VAL A 352 -10.26 11.01 -13.05
C VAL A 352 -9.22 11.28 -14.14
N VAL A 353 -8.93 12.55 -14.43
CA VAL A 353 -7.90 12.93 -15.41
C VAL A 353 -6.52 12.41 -15.02
N GLU A 354 -6.18 12.44 -13.73
CA GLU A 354 -4.90 11.95 -13.23
C GLU A 354 -4.79 10.42 -13.33
N CYS A 355 -5.86 9.70 -12.99
CA CYS A 355 -5.96 8.25 -13.17
C CYS A 355 -5.85 7.83 -14.64
N ASP A 356 -6.46 8.59 -15.55
CA ASP A 356 -6.37 8.34 -16.99
C ASP A 356 -4.93 8.51 -17.49
N ARG A 357 -4.23 9.56 -17.05
CA ARG A 357 -2.81 9.76 -17.35
C ARG A 357 -1.93 8.63 -16.83
N LEU A 358 -2.20 8.14 -15.60
CA LEU A 358 -1.46 7.01 -15.04
C LEU A 358 -1.69 5.73 -15.85
N ARG A 359 -2.93 5.48 -16.28
CA ARG A 359 -3.27 4.34 -17.11
C ARG A 359 -2.62 4.40 -18.48
N ASP A 360 -2.63 5.57 -19.12
CA ASP A 360 -1.97 5.78 -20.42
C ASP A 360 -0.46 5.55 -20.32
N ARG A 361 0.18 5.98 -19.22
CA ARG A 361 1.59 5.68 -18.94
C ARG A 361 1.84 4.18 -18.79
N GLN A 362 1.03 3.49 -17.98
CA GLN A 362 1.13 2.04 -17.79
C GLN A 362 0.92 1.27 -19.09
N GLN A 363 -0.06 1.67 -19.91
CA GLN A 363 -0.30 1.09 -21.22
C GLN A 363 0.88 1.34 -22.18
N SER A 364 1.42 2.57 -22.18
CA SER A 364 2.58 2.91 -23.00
C SER A 364 3.85 2.17 -22.55
N GLU A 365 4.04 1.93 -21.25
CA GLU A 365 5.12 1.11 -20.72
C GLU A 365 4.94 -0.37 -21.06
N ALA A 366 3.74 -0.90 -20.88
CA ALA A 366 3.41 -2.27 -21.28
C ALA A 366 3.59 -2.49 -22.78
N GLN A 367 3.20 -1.52 -23.61
CA GLN A 367 3.41 -1.55 -25.05
C GLN A 367 4.90 -1.51 -25.40
N ARG A 368 5.67 -0.59 -24.80
CA ARG A 368 7.13 -0.55 -24.97
C ARG A 368 7.80 -1.85 -24.57
N GLN A 369 7.34 -2.48 -23.49
CA GLN A 369 7.85 -3.78 -23.05
C GLN A 369 7.55 -4.89 -24.07
N ARG A 370 6.30 -4.96 -24.58
CA ARG A 370 5.91 -5.91 -25.62
C ARG A 370 6.70 -5.70 -26.91
N ASP A 371 6.90 -4.45 -27.33
CA ASP A 371 7.68 -4.13 -28.53
C ASP A 371 9.15 -4.51 -28.35
N ALA A 372 9.73 -4.26 -27.18
CA ALA A 372 11.09 -4.69 -26.84
C ALA A 372 11.23 -6.22 -26.81
N ASP A 373 10.25 -6.94 -26.25
CA ASP A 373 10.20 -8.40 -26.26
C ASP A 373 10.08 -8.96 -27.68
N ALA A 374 9.21 -8.37 -28.52
CA ALA A 374 9.06 -8.76 -29.91
C ALA A 374 10.32 -8.46 -30.74
N GLN A 375 11.02 -7.37 -30.44
CA GLN A 375 12.31 -7.07 -31.08
C GLN A 375 13.38 -8.08 -30.67
N ARG A 376 13.50 -8.41 -29.38
CA ARG A 376 14.40 -9.47 -28.89
C ARG A 376 14.13 -10.81 -29.56
N GLN A 377 12.86 -11.17 -29.75
CA GLN A 377 12.50 -12.40 -30.46
C GLN A 377 12.90 -12.37 -31.93
N ARG A 378 12.66 -11.26 -32.65
CA ARG A 378 13.09 -11.10 -34.04
C ARG A 378 14.60 -11.20 -34.20
N GLU A 379 15.37 -10.53 -33.34
CA GLU A 379 16.84 -10.61 -33.34
C GLU A 379 17.34 -12.02 -33.03
N ALA A 380 16.67 -12.74 -32.12
CA ALA A 380 17.00 -14.13 -31.82
C ALA A 380 16.68 -15.06 -33.00
N ASP A 381 15.56 -14.87 -33.69
CA ASP A 381 15.18 -15.66 -34.85
C ASP A 381 16.09 -15.37 -36.05
N GLU A 382 16.48 -14.11 -36.28
CA GLU A 382 17.46 -13.74 -37.30
C GLU A 382 18.84 -14.36 -37.00
N ARG A 383 19.29 -14.35 -35.73
CA ARG A 383 20.52 -15.06 -35.33
C ARG A 383 20.43 -16.55 -35.62
N ARG A 384 19.31 -17.20 -35.30
CA ARG A 384 19.13 -18.63 -35.61
C ARG A 384 19.20 -18.91 -37.11
N ARG A 385 18.55 -18.07 -37.93
CA ARG A 385 18.61 -18.19 -39.41
C ARG A 385 20.02 -17.98 -39.94
N TRP A 386 20.76 -17.02 -39.40
CA TRP A 386 22.15 -16.76 -39.76
C TRP A 386 23.06 -17.93 -39.38
N GLU A 387 22.91 -18.46 -38.17
CA GLU A 387 23.65 -19.64 -37.70
C GLU A 387 23.34 -20.88 -38.55
N GLU A 388 22.08 -21.07 -38.94
CA GLU A 388 21.67 -22.17 -39.81
C GLU A 388 22.21 -22.01 -41.24
N GLN A 389 22.18 -20.80 -41.81
CA GLN A 389 22.80 -20.52 -43.11
C GLN A 389 24.32 -20.76 -43.07
N ALA A 390 25.00 -20.29 -42.03
CA ALA A 390 26.43 -20.52 -41.85
C ALA A 390 26.75 -22.02 -41.67
N ARG A 391 25.88 -22.78 -41.00
CA ARG A 391 26.01 -24.24 -40.90
C ARG A 391 25.90 -24.91 -42.27
N LEU A 392 24.88 -24.54 -43.06
CA LEU A 392 24.67 -25.07 -44.41
C LEU A 392 25.81 -24.70 -45.37
N GLU A 393 26.37 -23.49 -45.26
CA GLU A 393 27.55 -23.10 -46.05
C GLU A 393 28.78 -23.91 -45.69
N ARG A 394 29.02 -24.16 -44.40
CA ARG A 394 30.10 -25.04 -43.94
C ARG A 394 29.92 -26.47 -44.46
N GLU A 395 28.70 -27.01 -44.37
CA GLU A 395 28.38 -28.33 -44.90
C GLU A 395 28.56 -28.42 -46.43
N ARG A 396 28.21 -27.36 -47.19
CA ARG A 396 28.46 -27.28 -48.64
C ARG A 396 29.95 -27.19 -48.95
N ALA A 397 30.71 -26.40 -48.21
CA ALA A 397 32.16 -26.28 -48.37
C ALA A 397 32.87 -27.61 -48.05
N ASP A 398 32.45 -28.31 -46.99
CA ASP A 398 32.95 -29.63 -46.63
C ASP A 398 32.59 -30.68 -47.70
N ARG A 399 31.35 -30.66 -48.23
CA ARG A 399 30.94 -31.54 -49.33
C ARG A 399 31.76 -31.29 -50.61
N PHE A 400 32.02 -30.03 -50.95
CA PHE A 400 32.87 -29.67 -52.08
C PHE A 400 34.33 -30.11 -51.88
N ARG A 401 34.85 -29.99 -50.64
CA ARG A 401 36.19 -30.50 -50.28
C ARG A 401 36.25 -32.02 -50.45
N LEU A 402 35.25 -32.75 -49.95
CA LEU A 402 35.15 -34.20 -50.09
C LEU A 402 34.99 -34.66 -51.54
N GLU A 403 34.28 -33.90 -52.38
CA GLU A 403 34.16 -34.17 -53.82
C GLU A 403 35.49 -33.93 -54.57
N GLN A 404 36.22 -32.87 -54.23
CA GLN A 404 37.60 -32.66 -54.73
C GLN A 404 38.55 -33.77 -54.28
N GLU A 405 38.45 -34.21 -53.02
CA GLU A 405 39.23 -35.32 -52.50
C GLU A 405 38.87 -36.63 -53.21
N SER A 406 37.59 -36.90 -53.48
CA SER A 406 37.13 -38.05 -54.26
C SER A 406 37.57 -38.01 -55.72
N GLN A 407 37.58 -36.84 -56.37
CA GLN A 407 38.12 -36.68 -57.73
C GLN A 407 39.63 -36.94 -57.76
N ARG A 408 40.37 -36.40 -56.79
CA ARG A 408 41.81 -36.66 -56.64
C ARG A 408 42.08 -38.13 -56.32
N GLU A 409 41.20 -38.81 -55.58
CA GLU A 409 41.31 -40.25 -55.33
C GLU A 409 41.05 -41.08 -56.58
N ARG A 410 40.09 -40.72 -57.44
CA ARG A 410 39.83 -41.40 -58.71
C ARG A 410 40.96 -41.20 -59.72
N GLU A 411 41.56 -40.00 -59.76
CA GLU A 411 42.78 -39.73 -60.53
C GLU A 411 43.97 -40.54 -60.00
N ARG A 412 44.11 -40.64 -58.66
CA ARG A 412 45.10 -41.51 -58.02
C ARG A 412 44.83 -42.99 -58.25
N GLU A 413 43.58 -43.42 -58.39
CA GLU A 413 43.20 -44.82 -58.65
C GLU A 413 43.44 -45.22 -60.12
N ALA A 414 43.22 -44.29 -61.06
CA ALA A 414 43.60 -44.46 -62.46
C ALA A 414 45.13 -44.46 -62.66
N LEU A 415 45.88 -43.70 -61.86
CA LEU A 415 47.34 -43.81 -61.79
C LEU A 415 47.78 -45.16 -61.19
N ARG A 416 47.13 -45.60 -60.11
CA ARG A 416 47.39 -46.89 -59.44
C ARG A 416 47.17 -48.11 -60.35
N GLN A 417 46.22 -48.08 -61.28
CA GLN A 417 46.03 -49.18 -62.23
C GLN A 417 47.15 -49.27 -63.27
N ARG A 418 47.70 -48.13 -63.71
CA ARG A 418 48.86 -48.09 -64.62
C ARG A 418 50.18 -48.40 -63.91
N GLU A 419 50.28 -48.09 -62.62
CA GLU A 419 51.40 -48.48 -61.77
C GLU A 419 51.35 -49.97 -61.36
N ALA A 420 50.17 -50.57 -61.13
CA ALA A 420 50.03 -51.97 -60.72
C ALA A 420 50.46 -53.00 -61.80
N GLU A 421 50.44 -52.65 -63.08
CA GLU A 421 51.03 -53.48 -64.15
C GLU A 421 52.55 -53.29 -64.28
N ALA A 422 53.06 -52.08 -64.05
CA ALA A 422 54.51 -51.82 -63.97
C ALA A 422 55.15 -52.38 -62.68
N GLN A 423 54.37 -52.52 -61.61
CA GLN A 423 54.82 -52.95 -60.28
C GLN A 423 54.92 -54.47 -60.15
N ARG A 424 54.13 -55.25 -60.90
CA ARG A 424 54.31 -56.71 -61.00
C ARG A 424 55.65 -57.13 -61.63
N GLN A 425 56.26 -56.26 -62.44
CA GLN A 425 57.60 -56.50 -63.01
C GLN A 425 58.75 -56.02 -62.10
N ARG A 426 58.50 -55.05 -61.20
CA ARG A 426 59.50 -54.51 -60.25
C ARG A 426 59.55 -55.25 -58.91
N GLU A 427 58.45 -55.88 -58.48
CA GLU A 427 58.36 -56.64 -57.22
C GLU A 427 59.20 -57.93 -57.24
N ALA A 428 59.43 -58.54 -58.41
CA ALA A 428 60.33 -59.69 -58.55
C ALA A 428 61.83 -59.33 -58.36
N GLU A 429 62.20 -58.06 -58.58
CA GLU A 429 63.58 -57.56 -58.45
C GLU A 429 63.83 -56.94 -57.06
N ALA A 430 62.84 -56.27 -56.48
CA ALA A 430 62.93 -55.64 -55.16
C ALA A 430 62.88 -56.63 -53.97
N GLN A 431 62.41 -57.86 -54.17
CA GLN A 431 62.40 -58.89 -53.13
C GLN A 431 63.80 -59.43 -52.82
N ARG A 432 64.77 -59.33 -53.76
CA ARG A 432 66.19 -59.65 -53.49
C ARG A 432 66.95 -58.53 -52.77
N LEU A 433 66.56 -57.27 -52.93
CA LEU A 433 67.22 -56.11 -52.30
C LEU A 433 66.72 -55.81 -50.87
N ARG A 434 65.54 -56.32 -50.47
CA ARG A 434 65.00 -56.15 -49.10
C ARG A 434 65.62 -57.08 -48.05
N GLU A 435 66.24 -58.20 -48.45
CA GLU A 435 67.05 -59.01 -47.53
C GLU A 435 68.39 -58.33 -47.16
N GLU A 436 68.92 -57.44 -48.01
CA GLU A 436 70.17 -56.70 -47.72
C GLU A 436 69.98 -55.48 -46.81
N ALA A 437 68.84 -54.77 -46.88
CA ALA A 437 68.62 -53.54 -46.11
C ALA A 437 68.17 -53.75 -44.65
N GLN A 438 67.76 -54.97 -44.27
CA GLN A 438 67.46 -55.31 -42.86
C GLN A 438 68.71 -55.60 -42.00
N ARG A 439 69.92 -55.56 -42.59
CA ARG A 439 71.20 -55.73 -41.87
C ARG A 439 71.88 -54.44 -41.37
N GLN A 440 71.26 -53.25 -41.47
CA GLN A 440 71.89 -51.98 -41.06
C GLN A 440 71.03 -51.11 -40.13
N ARG A 441 70.54 -51.67 -39.01
CA ARG A 441 70.07 -50.87 -37.84
C ARG A 441 71.09 -51.00 -36.71
N SER A 442 71.78 -49.92 -36.34
CA SER A 442 72.66 -49.90 -35.17
C SER A 442 71.90 -49.44 -33.93
N THR A 443 71.70 -50.33 -32.96
CA THR A 443 71.27 -49.95 -31.61
C THR A 443 72.48 -49.50 -30.80
N ALA A 444 72.53 -48.23 -30.37
CA ALA A 444 73.55 -47.76 -29.43
C ALA A 444 73.08 -48.03 -27.99
N ARG A 445 73.96 -48.55 -27.14
CA ARG A 445 73.67 -48.87 -25.73
C ARG A 445 74.87 -48.46 -24.89
N SER A 446 74.62 -47.93 -23.70
CA SER A 446 75.66 -47.57 -22.73
C SER A 446 75.62 -48.51 -21.53
N ALA A 447 76.77 -48.79 -20.94
CA ALA A 447 76.92 -49.46 -19.65
C ALA A 447 76.21 -48.70 -18.53
N SER A 448 76.00 -47.39 -18.69
CA SER A 448 75.16 -46.57 -17.79
C SER A 448 73.65 -46.81 -17.92
N GLY A 449 73.23 -47.74 -18.77
CA GLY A 449 71.88 -48.30 -18.79
C GLY A 449 70.89 -47.57 -19.71
N TRP A 450 71.31 -46.57 -20.47
CA TRP A 450 70.47 -45.99 -21.53
C TRP A 450 70.64 -46.75 -22.85
N THR A 451 69.56 -46.82 -23.62
CA THR A 451 69.58 -47.38 -24.98
C THR A 451 68.97 -46.40 -25.97
N LEU A 452 69.52 -46.38 -27.18
CA LEU A 452 69.07 -45.50 -28.24
C LEU A 452 68.80 -46.32 -29.50
N ASN A 453 67.53 -46.37 -29.90
CA ASN A 453 67.11 -46.97 -31.15
C ASN A 453 66.96 -45.89 -32.22
N TYR A 454 68.11 -45.40 -32.68
CA TYR A 454 68.20 -44.27 -33.59
C TYR A 454 69.18 -44.58 -34.72
N ALA A 455 68.74 -44.38 -35.96
CA ALA A 455 69.59 -44.45 -37.14
C ALA A 455 69.60 -43.07 -37.80
N THR A 456 70.79 -42.51 -37.98
CA THR A 456 70.99 -41.27 -38.72
C THR A 456 72.23 -41.39 -39.60
N ASN A 457 72.15 -40.80 -40.78
CA ASN A 457 73.27 -40.71 -41.71
C ASN A 457 74.15 -39.47 -41.43
N LEU A 458 73.76 -38.63 -40.46
CA LEU A 458 74.40 -37.34 -40.19
C LEU A 458 75.36 -37.38 -39.00
N LEU A 459 75.15 -38.31 -38.08
CA LEU A 459 75.94 -38.43 -36.85
C LEU A 459 76.63 -39.79 -36.78
N GLU A 460 77.81 -39.81 -36.19
CA GLU A 460 78.53 -41.02 -35.82
C GLU A 460 79.04 -40.90 -34.39
N ILE A 461 79.12 -42.03 -33.68
CA ILE A 461 79.72 -42.05 -32.34
C ILE A 461 81.22 -41.84 -32.51
N LYS A 462 81.78 -40.87 -31.80
CA LYS A 462 83.23 -40.64 -31.76
C LYS A 462 83.87 -41.82 -31.03
N ALA A 463 84.71 -42.60 -31.72
CA ALA A 463 85.23 -43.87 -31.22
C ALA A 463 85.93 -43.81 -29.85
N LEU A 464 86.56 -42.68 -29.51
CA LEU A 464 87.25 -42.47 -28.22
C LEU A 464 86.33 -41.96 -27.10
N ALA A 465 85.06 -41.72 -27.42
CA ALA A 465 84.04 -41.22 -26.53
C ALA A 465 82.74 -41.99 -26.72
N ASP A 466 82.84 -43.30 -27.00
CA ASP A 466 81.72 -44.24 -26.88
C ASP A 466 81.72 -44.79 -25.45
N ASP A 467 80.73 -44.38 -24.67
CA ASP A 467 80.56 -44.79 -23.27
C ASP A 467 81.80 -44.64 -22.36
N HIS A 468 82.55 -43.56 -22.55
CA HIS A 468 83.78 -43.29 -21.82
C HIS A 468 83.50 -42.92 -20.35
N PHE A 469 84.11 -43.64 -19.41
CA PHE A 469 84.02 -43.37 -17.97
C PHE A 469 85.10 -42.38 -17.49
N ASP A 470 84.68 -41.20 -17.03
CA ASP A 470 85.51 -40.21 -16.36
C ASP A 470 85.55 -40.50 -14.85
N ALA A 471 86.67 -41.05 -14.36
CA ALA A 471 86.83 -41.44 -12.96
C ALA A 471 86.83 -40.25 -11.98
N GLN A 472 87.23 -39.05 -12.41
CA GLN A 472 87.22 -37.87 -11.54
C GLN A 472 85.80 -37.35 -11.29
N LYS A 473 84.94 -37.43 -12.31
CA LYS A 473 83.54 -36.99 -12.22
C LYS A 473 82.56 -38.13 -11.97
N GLN A 474 83.07 -39.36 -11.90
CA GLN A 474 82.31 -40.59 -11.84
C GLN A 474 81.18 -40.63 -12.88
N SER A 475 81.47 -40.31 -14.13
CA SER A 475 80.42 -40.19 -15.16
C SER A 475 80.74 -40.95 -16.44
N TYR A 476 79.73 -41.59 -17.03
CA TYR A 476 79.82 -42.17 -18.37
C TYR A 476 79.38 -41.14 -19.39
N SER A 477 80.11 -41.04 -20.51
CA SER A 477 79.80 -40.10 -21.57
C SER A 477 79.92 -40.74 -22.94
N THR A 478 78.88 -40.57 -23.76
CA THR A 478 78.91 -40.93 -25.18
C THR A 478 78.76 -39.68 -26.01
N VAL A 479 79.64 -39.47 -26.98
CA VAL A 479 79.67 -38.28 -27.84
C VAL A 479 79.51 -38.68 -29.29
N TRP A 480 78.49 -38.13 -29.94
CA TRP A 480 78.30 -38.14 -31.37
C TRP A 480 78.87 -36.88 -32.00
N GLN A 481 79.55 -37.04 -33.12
CA GLN A 481 80.01 -35.95 -33.97
C GLN A 481 79.29 -35.99 -35.31
N SER A 482 79.24 -34.85 -35.99
CA SER A 482 78.70 -34.82 -37.35
C SER A 482 79.67 -35.47 -38.33
N ARG A 483 79.16 -36.34 -39.20
CA ARG A 483 79.93 -36.87 -40.34
C ARG A 483 80.27 -35.79 -41.36
N LEU A 484 79.49 -34.71 -41.41
CA LEU A 484 79.62 -33.63 -42.38
C LEU A 484 80.41 -32.43 -41.85
N HIS A 485 80.25 -32.09 -40.57
CA HIS A 485 80.90 -30.91 -39.96
C HIS A 485 81.88 -31.28 -38.83
N GLY A 486 82.18 -32.56 -38.66
CA GLY A 486 83.15 -33.06 -37.68
C GLY A 486 82.88 -32.58 -36.26
N GLU A 487 83.94 -32.15 -35.56
CA GLU A 487 83.91 -31.71 -34.16
C GLU A 487 83.21 -30.35 -33.94
N GLN A 488 82.84 -29.64 -35.01
CA GLN A 488 82.06 -28.41 -34.89
C GLN A 488 80.66 -28.69 -34.35
N VAL A 489 80.17 -29.92 -34.52
CA VAL A 489 78.92 -30.41 -33.94
C VAL A 489 79.25 -31.54 -32.99
N ALA A 490 78.87 -31.37 -31.72
CA ALA A 490 78.97 -32.42 -30.73
C ALA A 490 77.62 -32.58 -30.04
N ILE A 491 77.08 -33.79 -30.10
CA ILE A 491 75.94 -34.21 -29.29
C ILE A 491 76.46 -35.23 -28.30
N TYR A 492 76.07 -35.14 -27.04
CA TYR A 492 76.53 -36.07 -26.03
C TYR A 492 75.40 -36.49 -25.09
N VAL A 493 75.58 -37.67 -24.53
CA VAL A 493 74.78 -38.20 -23.43
C VAL A 493 75.75 -38.51 -22.31
N GLN A 494 75.56 -37.88 -21.17
CA GLN A 494 76.34 -38.09 -19.97
C GLN A 494 75.44 -38.58 -18.83
N VAL A 495 75.89 -39.60 -18.11
CA VAL A 495 75.21 -40.11 -16.92
C VAL A 495 76.17 -40.04 -15.74
N SER A 496 75.76 -39.34 -14.67
CA SER A 496 76.61 -39.04 -13.50
C SER A 496 75.82 -39.17 -12.19
N PRO A 497 76.50 -39.37 -11.04
CA PRO A 497 75.84 -39.35 -9.75
C PRO A 497 75.29 -37.96 -9.42
N ASN A 498 74.16 -37.93 -8.72
CA ASN A 498 73.56 -36.74 -8.14
C ASN A 498 73.94 -36.61 -6.66
N GLU A 499 75.16 -36.20 -6.37
CA GLU A 499 75.66 -36.12 -4.99
C GLU A 499 74.82 -35.21 -4.08
N ARG A 500 74.17 -34.19 -4.65
CA ARG A 500 73.34 -33.23 -3.90
C ARG A 500 71.88 -33.64 -3.77
N CYS A 501 71.47 -34.72 -4.45
CA CYS A 501 70.08 -35.20 -4.46
C CYS A 501 69.03 -34.15 -4.90
N GLY A 502 69.48 -33.12 -5.65
CA GLY A 502 68.64 -32.05 -6.17
C GLY A 502 67.78 -32.53 -7.33
N ASP A 503 66.78 -31.74 -7.72
CA ASP A 503 66.00 -32.02 -8.92
C ASP A 503 66.70 -31.52 -10.21
N ALA A 504 66.12 -31.84 -11.37
CA ALA A 504 66.72 -31.51 -12.67
C ALA A 504 66.88 -30.00 -12.87
N ARG A 505 65.99 -29.18 -12.30
CA ARG A 505 66.06 -27.73 -12.37
C ARG A 505 67.21 -27.21 -11.52
N GLN A 506 67.34 -27.71 -10.29
CA GLN A 506 68.42 -27.35 -9.39
C GLN A 506 69.78 -27.67 -10.00
N TYR A 507 69.97 -28.90 -10.51
CA TYR A 507 71.21 -29.28 -11.19
C TYR A 507 71.51 -28.38 -12.40
N MET A 508 70.50 -28.12 -13.24
CA MET A 508 70.67 -27.22 -14.39
C MET A 508 71.10 -25.82 -13.93
N SER A 509 70.50 -25.26 -12.89
CA SER A 509 70.82 -23.92 -12.39
C SER A 509 72.18 -23.82 -11.72
N GLU A 510 72.64 -24.87 -11.03
CA GLU A 510 73.87 -24.84 -10.24
C GLU A 510 75.11 -25.27 -11.05
N GLN A 511 74.96 -26.25 -11.96
CA GLN A 511 76.11 -26.89 -12.63
C GLN A 511 76.24 -26.50 -14.10
N ILE A 512 75.11 -26.27 -14.77
CA ILE A 512 75.09 -26.04 -16.23
C ILE A 512 74.95 -24.55 -16.54
N ALA A 513 73.91 -23.89 -16.04
CA ALA A 513 73.58 -22.49 -16.33
C ALA A 513 74.73 -21.50 -16.06
N PRO A 514 75.56 -21.62 -15.00
CA PRO A 514 76.66 -20.68 -14.77
C PRO A 514 77.74 -20.73 -15.86
N ARG A 515 77.78 -21.82 -16.64
CA ARG A 515 78.71 -22.01 -17.77
C ARG A 515 78.06 -21.70 -19.12
N ARG A 516 76.83 -21.18 -19.13
CA ARG A 516 76.08 -20.82 -20.33
C ARG A 516 75.80 -19.33 -20.33
N THR A 517 76.11 -18.68 -21.44
CA THR A 517 75.75 -17.29 -21.67
C THR A 517 74.47 -17.22 -22.49
N GLN A 518 73.77 -16.08 -22.46
CA GLN A 518 72.60 -15.79 -23.31
C GLN A 518 71.60 -16.96 -23.43
N VAL A 519 71.02 -17.35 -22.29
CA VAL A 519 69.94 -18.35 -22.24
C VAL A 519 68.70 -17.79 -22.94
N SER A 520 68.26 -18.44 -24.01
CA SER A 520 67.05 -18.08 -24.76
C SER A 520 65.82 -18.84 -24.29
N ARG A 521 66.00 -20.05 -23.75
CA ARG A 521 64.91 -20.86 -23.20
C ARG A 521 65.37 -21.61 -21.96
N SER A 522 64.54 -21.57 -20.93
CA SER A 522 64.73 -22.30 -19.67
C SER A 522 63.37 -22.81 -19.24
N GLN A 523 63.15 -24.12 -19.32
CA GLN A 523 61.83 -24.69 -19.11
C GLN A 523 61.90 -26.08 -18.47
N GLU A 524 61.06 -26.30 -17.47
CA GLU A 524 60.81 -27.63 -16.93
C GLU A 524 59.93 -28.43 -17.90
N ILE A 525 60.33 -29.65 -18.21
CA ILE A 525 59.62 -30.52 -19.13
C ILE A 525 59.32 -31.88 -18.51
N THR A 526 58.18 -32.45 -18.89
CA THR A 526 57.79 -33.79 -18.46
C THR A 526 58.21 -34.78 -19.53
N THR A 527 59.17 -35.65 -19.22
CA THR A 527 59.82 -36.50 -20.24
C THR A 527 59.35 -37.95 -20.22
N ALA A 528 58.81 -38.40 -19.09
CA ALA A 528 58.10 -39.67 -18.91
C ALA A 528 57.41 -39.68 -17.53
N PRO A 529 56.41 -40.55 -17.28
CA PRO A 529 55.86 -40.75 -15.94
C PRO A 529 56.98 -41.08 -14.94
N GLY A 530 57.06 -40.35 -13.82
CA GLY A 530 58.06 -40.60 -12.77
C GLY A 530 59.42 -39.95 -12.95
N ARG A 531 59.63 -39.05 -13.93
CA ARG A 531 60.88 -38.27 -14.10
C ARG A 531 60.63 -36.76 -14.04
N SER A 532 61.59 -36.01 -13.50
CA SER A 532 61.68 -34.55 -13.67
C SER A 532 62.70 -34.26 -14.78
N GLY A 533 62.36 -33.31 -15.64
CA GLY A 533 63.17 -32.93 -16.78
C GLY A 533 63.32 -31.42 -16.86
N TYR A 534 64.46 -30.93 -17.29
CA TYR A 534 64.69 -29.50 -17.47
C TYR A 534 65.50 -29.26 -18.74
N ILE A 535 65.05 -28.33 -19.57
CA ILE A 535 65.73 -27.91 -20.80
C ILE A 535 66.29 -26.50 -20.62
N LEU A 536 67.53 -26.32 -21.09
CA LEU A 536 68.18 -25.04 -21.26
C LEU A 536 68.66 -24.92 -22.71
N GLU A 537 68.17 -23.91 -23.42
CA GLU A 537 68.58 -23.57 -24.79
C GLU A 537 69.14 -22.15 -24.80
N GLY A 538 70.15 -21.91 -25.63
CA GLY A 538 70.76 -20.59 -25.72
C GLY A 538 71.98 -20.58 -26.61
N ARG A 539 72.77 -19.52 -26.48
CA ARG A 539 73.97 -19.31 -27.29
C ARG A 539 75.15 -18.89 -26.43
N GLY A 540 76.29 -19.53 -26.66
CA GLY A 540 77.52 -19.19 -25.97
C GLY A 540 77.74 -20.06 -24.73
N THR A 541 78.88 -20.73 -24.69
CA THR A 541 79.31 -21.52 -23.52
C THR A 541 80.68 -21.03 -23.05
N ALA A 542 80.80 -20.77 -21.75
CA ALA A 542 82.07 -20.34 -21.17
C ALA A 542 83.08 -21.50 -21.17
N ARG A 543 84.27 -21.27 -21.69
CA ARG A 543 85.45 -22.13 -21.52
C ARG A 543 86.36 -21.51 -20.45
N GLY A 544 87.08 -22.34 -19.70
CA GLY A 544 87.99 -21.85 -18.64
C GLY A 544 88.98 -20.79 -19.15
N GLN A 545 89.39 -19.86 -18.28
CA GLN A 545 90.25 -18.70 -18.59
C GLN A 545 89.66 -17.66 -19.56
N GLY A 546 88.38 -17.30 -19.41
CA GLY A 546 87.79 -16.11 -20.06
C GLY A 546 87.48 -16.24 -21.56
N ALA A 547 87.62 -17.44 -22.14
CA ALA A 547 87.28 -17.73 -23.53
C ALA A 547 85.80 -18.15 -23.66
N PHE A 548 85.10 -17.71 -24.71
CA PHE A 548 83.69 -18.04 -24.97
C PHE A 548 83.53 -18.80 -26.30
N ASP A 549 82.67 -19.82 -26.31
CA ASP A 549 82.31 -20.61 -27.49
C ASP A 549 80.89 -20.25 -27.93
N ASP A 550 80.79 -19.44 -28.97
CA ASP A 550 79.56 -18.80 -29.48
C ASP A 550 78.55 -19.73 -30.17
N ARG A 551 78.76 -21.04 -30.11
CA ARG A 551 77.83 -22.03 -30.68
C ARG A 551 76.49 -22.05 -29.93
N ASN A 552 75.45 -22.43 -30.67
CA ASN A 552 74.15 -22.70 -30.08
C ASN A 552 74.24 -23.99 -29.26
N TYR A 553 73.57 -24.01 -28.11
CA TYR A 553 73.49 -25.20 -27.28
C TYR A 553 72.04 -25.53 -26.94
N LEU A 554 71.78 -26.83 -26.79
CA LEU A 554 70.56 -27.36 -26.20
C LEU A 554 70.97 -28.42 -25.18
N ASP A 555 70.71 -28.14 -23.91
CA ASP A 555 70.98 -29.04 -22.79
C ASP A 555 69.65 -29.52 -22.21
N PHE A 556 69.53 -30.83 -22.05
CA PHE A 556 68.41 -31.49 -21.42
C PHE A 556 68.90 -32.36 -20.27
N VAL A 557 68.37 -32.14 -19.08
CA VAL A 557 68.68 -32.93 -17.89
C VAL A 557 67.43 -33.66 -17.44
N SER A 558 67.55 -34.95 -17.16
CA SER A 558 66.50 -35.77 -16.57
C SER A 558 66.98 -36.47 -15.31
N ILE A 559 66.13 -36.43 -14.29
CA ILE A 559 66.32 -37.13 -13.01
C ILE A 559 65.04 -37.91 -12.70
N ARG A 560 65.18 -39.08 -12.10
CA ARG A 560 64.05 -39.87 -11.63
C ARG A 560 63.45 -39.25 -10.36
N ARG A 561 62.13 -39.17 -10.29
CA ARG A 561 61.42 -38.59 -9.13
C ARG A 561 61.42 -39.54 -7.95
N ASP A 562 61.37 -40.84 -8.23
CA ASP A 562 61.38 -41.94 -7.25
C ASP A 562 62.79 -42.26 -6.75
N ASP A 563 63.82 -41.94 -7.53
CA ASP A 563 65.22 -42.12 -7.16
C ASP A 563 66.10 -41.01 -7.76
N ARG A 564 66.50 -40.05 -6.92
CA ARG A 564 67.25 -38.87 -7.38
C ARG A 564 68.74 -39.12 -7.51
N SER A 565 69.24 -40.32 -7.26
CA SER A 565 70.67 -40.69 -7.20
C SER A 565 71.46 -40.46 -8.49
N THR A 566 70.82 -40.50 -9.66
CA THR A 566 71.46 -40.45 -10.98
C THR A 566 70.88 -39.34 -11.85
N ILE A 567 71.75 -38.66 -12.59
CA ILE A 567 71.42 -37.61 -13.54
C ILE A 567 71.77 -38.08 -14.95
N THR A 568 70.82 -37.92 -15.88
CA THR A 568 71.11 -38.08 -17.31
C THR A 568 71.07 -36.72 -17.99
N HIS A 569 72.20 -36.29 -18.53
CA HIS A 569 72.39 -35.03 -19.25
C HIS A 569 72.64 -35.30 -20.73
N ILE A 570 71.71 -34.88 -21.58
CA ILE A 570 71.83 -34.93 -23.02
C ILE A 570 72.05 -33.51 -23.51
N GLY A 571 73.19 -33.24 -24.14
CA GLY A 571 73.54 -31.91 -24.60
C GLY A 571 73.98 -31.91 -26.06
N GLY A 572 73.69 -30.84 -26.78
CA GLY A 572 74.23 -30.59 -28.11
C GLY A 572 74.87 -29.22 -28.19
N ARG A 573 75.97 -29.12 -28.94
CA ARG A 573 76.61 -27.86 -29.34
C ARG A 573 76.84 -27.88 -30.83
N PHE A 574 76.33 -26.87 -31.53
CA PHE A 574 76.42 -26.79 -32.99
C PHE A 574 76.43 -25.33 -33.47
N PRO A 575 77.03 -25.06 -34.65
CA PRO A 575 77.03 -23.72 -35.26
C PRO A 575 75.61 -23.21 -35.52
N SER A 576 75.41 -21.89 -35.46
CA SER A 576 74.09 -21.27 -35.63
C SER A 576 73.50 -21.50 -37.03
N GLU A 577 74.35 -21.59 -38.06
CA GLU A 577 73.94 -21.89 -39.45
C GLU A 577 73.33 -23.28 -39.65
N HIS A 578 73.60 -24.23 -38.74
CA HIS A 578 73.11 -25.61 -38.83
C HIS A 578 72.25 -25.99 -37.63
N SER A 579 71.79 -25.01 -36.85
CA SER A 579 71.12 -25.28 -35.60
C SER A 579 69.80 -26.01 -35.79
N GLU A 580 69.01 -25.69 -36.81
CA GLU A 580 67.72 -26.37 -37.02
C GLU A 580 67.90 -27.86 -37.33
N THR A 581 68.89 -28.20 -38.17
CA THR A 581 69.20 -29.57 -38.55
C THR A 581 69.66 -30.39 -37.35
N TYR A 582 70.69 -29.94 -36.63
CA TYR A 582 71.24 -30.72 -35.51
C TYR A 582 70.39 -30.67 -34.24
N ARG A 583 69.59 -29.62 -34.07
CA ARG A 583 68.53 -29.59 -33.05
C ARG A 583 67.45 -30.62 -33.35
N ALA A 584 67.00 -30.75 -34.60
CA ALA A 584 66.04 -31.79 -34.98
C ALA A 584 66.60 -33.20 -34.75
N GLU A 585 67.88 -33.44 -35.07
CA GLU A 585 68.54 -34.71 -34.82
C GLU A 585 68.67 -35.01 -33.31
N LEU A 586 69.07 -34.01 -32.51
CA LEU A 586 69.13 -34.13 -31.04
C LEU A 586 67.74 -34.44 -30.44
N LEU A 587 66.69 -33.77 -30.91
CA LEU A 587 65.32 -34.03 -30.45
C LEU A 587 64.82 -35.42 -30.86
N LYS A 588 65.14 -35.89 -32.06
CA LYS A 588 64.87 -37.28 -32.46
C LYS A 588 65.62 -38.27 -31.57
N MET A 589 66.89 -38.01 -31.25
CA MET A 589 67.65 -38.83 -30.32
C MET A 589 66.99 -38.86 -28.94
N MET A 590 66.61 -37.71 -28.39
CA MET A 590 65.91 -37.63 -27.11
C MET A 590 64.60 -38.41 -27.10
N ASN A 591 63.79 -38.31 -28.16
CA ASN A 591 62.50 -39.00 -28.26
C ASN A 591 62.64 -40.52 -28.45
N SER A 592 63.73 -40.97 -29.07
CA SER A 592 64.01 -42.39 -29.32
C SER A 592 64.89 -43.05 -28.24
N MET A 593 65.29 -42.29 -27.21
CA MET A 593 66.14 -42.78 -26.13
C MET A 593 65.33 -43.36 -24.98
N GLN A 594 65.72 -44.55 -24.54
CA GLN A 594 65.26 -45.11 -23.28
C GLN A 594 66.32 -44.80 -22.21
N LEU A 595 65.95 -43.95 -21.25
CA LEU A 595 66.84 -43.53 -20.16
C LEU A 595 67.03 -44.64 -19.12
N PRO A 596 68.10 -44.61 -18.28
CA PRO A 596 68.43 -45.70 -17.37
C PRO A 596 67.37 -45.94 -16.30
N ASN A 597 66.85 -47.16 -16.18
CA ASN A 597 65.76 -47.47 -15.23
C ASN A 597 66.23 -47.99 -13.87
N SER A 598 67.53 -47.96 -13.57
CA SER A 598 68.13 -48.33 -12.28
C SER A 598 69.26 -47.37 -11.93
N ASP A 599 69.49 -47.12 -10.63
CA ASP A 599 70.68 -46.41 -10.17
C ASP A 599 71.93 -47.27 -10.39
N MET A 600 72.95 -46.68 -11.00
CA MET A 600 74.23 -47.35 -11.26
C MET A 600 75.31 -46.95 -10.25
N PHE A 601 75.18 -45.79 -9.60
CA PHE A 601 76.23 -45.23 -8.74
C PHE A 601 76.02 -45.54 -7.26
N THR A 602 74.97 -46.27 -6.90
CA THR A 602 74.62 -46.70 -5.54
C THR A 602 74.56 -45.54 -4.54
N ASN A 603 74.13 -44.38 -5.00
CA ASN A 603 74.10 -43.16 -4.21
C ASN A 603 72.75 -43.05 -3.47
N ARG A 604 72.75 -42.89 -2.14
CA ARG A 604 71.51 -42.93 -1.35
C ARG A 604 70.94 -41.54 -1.12
N CYS A 605 70.19 -41.06 -2.10
CA CYS A 605 69.28 -39.92 -1.91
C CYS A 605 67.99 -40.42 -1.25
N ARG A 606 67.80 -40.16 0.05
CA ARG A 606 66.54 -40.50 0.76
C ARG A 606 65.45 -39.48 0.52
#